data_AF-A0A846BW32-F1
#
_entry.id   AF-A0A846BW32-F1
#
_cell.length_a   1.000
_cell.length_b   1.000
_cell.length_c   1.000
_cell.angle_alpha   90.00
_cell.angle_beta   90.00
_cell.angle_gamma   90.00
#
_symmetry.space_group_name_H-M   'P 1'
#
loop_
_entity.id
_entity.type
_entity.pdbx_description
1 polymer ?
#
loop_
_entity_poly.entity_id
_entity_poly.type
_entity_poly.pdbx_seq_one_letter_code
_entity_poly.pdbx_strand_id
1 'polypeptide(L)' 'AEDFSFSPCRISYHNQTYSGWIYYPHPETKPAHFQDPSILEILAPFIPNMNYGATISLDINLREVRLNP' A
#
# COMPACT_ATOMS: atom_id res chain seq x y z
N ALA A 1 15.28 0.16 -17.52
CA ALA A 1 14.67 1.17 -16.65
C ALA A 1 13.90 0.41 -15.58
N GLU A 2 13.86 0.92 -14.36
CA GLU A 2 12.99 0.36 -13.32
C GLU A 2 11.64 1.05 -13.45
N ASP A 3 10.57 0.26 -13.51
CA ASP A 3 9.21 0.78 -13.57
C ASP A 3 8.59 0.76 -12.17
N PHE A 4 7.75 1.76 -11.91
CA PHE A 4 7.04 1.90 -10.63
C PHE A 4 5.59 2.21 -10.92
N SER A 5 4.69 1.54 -10.19
CA SER A 5 3.26 1.83 -10.27
C SER A 5 2.78 2.44 -8.96
N PHE A 6 1.97 3.48 -9.09
CA PHE A 6 1.30 4.16 -8.00
C PHE A 6 -0.19 4.17 -8.24
N SER A 7 -0.98 3.78 -7.24
CA SER A 7 -2.45 3.90 -7.24
C SER A 7 -2.87 4.72 -6.03
N PRO A 8 -3.76 5.72 -6.18
CA PRO A 8 -4.27 6.46 -5.03
C PRO A 8 -5.06 5.52 -4.10
N CYS A 9 -4.95 5.76 -2.80
CA CYS A 9 -5.73 5.06 -1.79
C CYS A 9 -6.12 5.98 -0.63
N ARG A 10 -7.03 5.51 0.21
CA ARG A 10 -7.45 6.23 1.40
C ARG A 10 -7.44 5.31 2.61
N ILE A 11 -6.73 5.73 3.66
CA ILE A 11 -6.53 4.96 4.88
C ILE A 11 -7.49 5.49 5.93
N SER A 12 -8.31 4.61 6.49
CA SER A 12 -9.20 4.92 7.61
C SER A 12 -8.68 4.29 8.91
N TYR A 13 -8.39 5.12 9.90
CA TYR A 13 -7.87 4.71 11.21
C TYR A 13 -8.39 5.66 12.30
N HIS A 14 -8.95 5.12 13.39
CA HIS A 14 -9.48 5.88 14.53
C HIS A 14 -10.36 7.09 14.14
N ASN A 15 -11.35 6.87 13.27
CA ASN A 15 -12.28 7.88 12.74
C ASN A 15 -11.62 9.03 11.95
N GLN A 16 -10.34 8.89 11.60
CA GLN A 16 -9.63 9.80 10.72
C GLN A 16 -9.33 9.13 9.39
N THR A 17 -9.10 9.97 8.39
CA THR A 17 -8.93 9.54 7.03
C THR A 17 -7.72 10.23 6.42
N TYR A 18 -6.82 9.44 5.84
CA TYR A 18 -5.55 9.91 5.29
C TYR A 18 -5.45 9.53 3.82
N SER A 19 -5.06 10.49 2.98
CA SER A 19 -4.71 10.21 1.59
C SER A 19 -3.34 9.54 1.52
N GLY A 20 -3.22 8.55 0.64
CA GLY A 20 -1.95 7.87 0.40
C GLY A 20 -1.87 7.30 -1.00
N TRP A 21 -0.77 6.60 -1.24
CA TRP A 21 -0.50 5.92 -2.50
C TRP A 21 -0.04 4.50 -2.22
N ILE A 22 -0.66 3.54 -2.89
CA ILE A 22 -0.13 2.18 -2.98
C ILE A 22 1.07 2.23 -3.91
N TYR A 23 2.18 1.66 -3.46
CA TYR A 23 3.43 1.58 -4.20
C TYR A 23 3.71 0.13 -4.61
N TYR A 24 3.99 -0.09 -5.89
CA TYR A 24 4.40 -1.39 -6.42
C TYR A 24 5.74 -1.29 -7.15
N PRO A 25 6.82 -1.93 -6.65
CA PRO A 25 8.19 -1.76 -7.15
C PRO A 25 8.58 -2.63 -8.36
N HIS A 26 7.63 -3.37 -8.95
CA HIS A 26 7.84 -4.36 -10.03
C HIS A 26 8.99 -5.35 -9.71
N PRO A 27 8.77 -6.29 -8.75
CA PRO A 27 9.79 -7.26 -8.29
C PRO A 27 10.30 -8.19 -9.41
N GLU A 28 9.54 -8.35 -10.49
CA GLU A 28 9.94 -9.09 -11.69
C GLU A 28 11.23 -8.55 -12.33
N THR A 29 11.56 -7.28 -12.08
CA THR A 29 12.80 -6.64 -12.54
C THR A 29 13.95 -6.71 -11.52
N LYS A 30 13.70 -7.26 -10.32
CA LYS A 30 14.59 -7.19 -9.15
C LYS A 30 14.66 -8.55 -8.42
N PRO A 31 15.39 -9.55 -8.95
CA PRO A 31 15.40 -10.93 -8.45
C PRO A 31 15.91 -11.12 -7.00
N ALA A 32 16.49 -10.08 -6.37
CA ALA A 32 16.92 -10.10 -4.97
C ALA A 32 15.90 -9.44 -3.99
N HIS A 33 14.82 -8.84 -4.50
CA HIS A 33 13.82 -8.11 -3.71
C HIS A 33 12.45 -8.80 -3.82
N PHE A 34 12.30 -9.90 -3.09
CA PHE A 34 11.01 -10.58 -2.98
C PHE A 34 10.20 -9.97 -1.84
N GLN A 35 9.11 -9.29 -2.19
CA GLN A 35 8.07 -8.90 -1.26
C GLN A 35 6.99 -9.99 -1.31
N ASP A 36 6.55 -10.46 -0.13
CA ASP A 36 5.45 -11.42 -0.08
C ASP A 36 4.19 -10.80 -0.72
N PRO A 37 3.46 -11.52 -1.59
CA PRO A 37 2.28 -10.99 -2.28
C PRO A 37 1.15 -10.56 -1.33
N SER A 38 1.18 -10.97 -0.06
CA SER A 38 0.25 -10.53 0.98
C SER A 38 0.62 -9.18 1.62
N ILE A 39 1.80 -8.62 1.31
CA ILE A 39 2.27 -7.35 1.85
C ILE A 39 2.02 -6.23 0.85
N LEU A 40 1.33 -5.18 1.29
CA LEU A 40 1.10 -3.96 0.53
C LEU A 40 1.93 -2.80 1.09
N GLU A 41 2.69 -2.11 0.25
CA GLU A 41 3.43 -0.90 0.62
C GLU A 41 2.59 0.35 0.34
N ILE A 42 2.51 1.26 1.32
CA ILE A 42 1.71 2.49 1.23
C ILE A 42 2.55 3.70 1.65
N LEU A 43 2.56 4.73 0.80
CA LEU A 43 3.13 6.03 1.10
C LEU A 43 2.03 6.97 1.60
N ALA A 44 2.18 7.49 2.82
CA ALA A 44 1.23 8.40 3.45
C ALA A 44 1.96 9.41 4.35
N PRO A 45 1.32 10.53 4.71
CA PRO A 45 1.78 11.36 5.82
C PRO A 45 1.92 10.55 7.11
N PHE A 46 2.68 11.05 8.07
CA PHE A 46 2.77 10.41 9.39
C PHE A 46 1.37 10.28 10.02
N ILE A 47 0.98 9.06 10.38
CA ILE A 47 -0.30 8.77 11.04
C ILE A 47 -0.06 8.61 12.54
N PRO A 48 -0.51 9.57 13.38
CA PRO A 48 -0.26 9.51 14.81
C PRO A 48 -0.90 8.26 15.45
N ASN A 49 -0.20 7.67 16.41
CA ASN A 49 -0.66 6.52 17.20
C ASN A 49 -0.96 5.24 16.39
N MET A 50 -0.45 5.15 15.15
CA MET A 50 -0.45 3.90 14.40
C MET A 50 0.74 3.05 14.85
N ASN A 51 0.44 1.90 15.47
CA ASN A 51 1.44 0.98 15.99
C ASN A 51 1.47 -0.31 15.17
N TYR A 52 2.53 -1.10 15.32
CA TYR A 52 2.58 -2.42 14.73
C TYR A 52 1.40 -3.30 15.19
N GLY A 53 0.80 -4.03 14.26
CA GLY A 53 -0.41 -4.82 14.51
C GLY A 53 -1.73 -4.03 14.46
N ALA A 54 -1.70 -2.72 14.20
CA ALA A 54 -2.91 -1.94 14.00
C ALA A 54 -3.72 -2.46 12.81
N THR A 55 -5.03 -2.58 12.99
CA THR A 55 -5.98 -2.85 11.91
C THR A 55 -6.48 -1.53 11.33
N ILE A 56 -6.47 -1.43 10.00
CA ILE A 56 -6.96 -0.27 9.25
C ILE A 56 -7.98 -0.74 8.21
N SER A 57 -8.78 0.21 7.71
CA SER A 57 -9.54 0.01 6.48
C SER A 57 -8.90 0.81 5.35
N LEU A 58 -8.85 0.22 4.15
CA LEU A 58 -8.23 0.83 2.99
C LEU A 58 -9.24 0.91 1.84
N ASP A 59 -9.49 2.13 1.34
CA ASP A 59 -10.20 2.32 0.08
C ASP A 59 -9.18 2.33 -1.07
N ILE A 60 -9.40 1.48 -2.07
CA ILE A 60 -8.49 1.29 -3.21
C ILE A 60 -9.23 1.36 -4.54
N ASN A 61 -8.52 1.72 -5.59
CA ASN A 61 -9.03 1.60 -6.95
C ASN A 61 -8.89 0.16 -7.45
N LEU A 62 -10.00 -0.60 -7.43
CA LEU A 62 -10.01 -1.98 -7.91
C LEU A 62 -9.74 -2.12 -9.42
N ARG A 63 -9.73 -1.05 -10.22
CA ARG A 63 -9.29 -1.15 -11.62
C ARG A 63 -7.78 -1.19 -11.77
N GLU A 64 -7.05 -0.73 -10.75
CA GLU A 64 -5.59 -0.61 -10.75
C GLU A 64 -4.95 -1.63 -9.81
N VAL A 65 -5.63 -2.00 -8.71
CA VAL A 65 -5.12 -2.92 -7.69
C VAL A 65 -5.99 -4.17 -7.58
N ARG A 66 -5.35 -5.34 -7.61
CA ARG A 66 -5.95 -6.65 -7.35
C ARG A 66 -5.28 -7.26 -6.13
N LEU A 67 -6.08 -7.64 -5.15
CA LEU A 67 -5.62 -8.39 -3.97
C LEU A 67 -6.05 -9.84 -4.16
N ASN A 68 -5.11 -10.76 -4.03
CA ASN A 68 -5.41 -12.19 -4.06
C ASN A 68 -5.65 -12.67 -2.62
N PRO A 69 -6.73 -13.42 -2.37
CA PRO A 69 -7.03 -13.99 -1.06
C PRO A 69 -6.07 -15.11 -0.67
#